data_AF-A0A2A3EA50-F1
#
_entry.id   AF-A0A2A3EA50-F1
#
_cell.length_a   1.000
_cell.length_b   1.000
_cell.length_c   1.000
_cell.angle_alpha   90.00
_cell.angle_beta   90.00
_cell.angle_gamma   90.00
#
_symmetry.space_group_name_H-M   'P 1'
#
loop_
_entity.id
_entity.type
_entity.pdbx_description
1 polymer ?
#
loop_
_entity_poly.entity_id
_entity_poly.type
_entity_poly.pdbx_seq_one_letter_code
_entity_poly.pdbx_strand_id
1 'polypeptide(L)'
;MGLKFGNLKKLSGITFFRLSPYEQRAFAGVGEATGRMIKRLRSTILTAGPFFLLSYVIMEWATEENHKMHRKNPKDYENDV
;
A
#
# COMPACT_ATOMS: atom_id res chain seq x y z
N MET A 1 -12.40 2.78 32.74
CA MET A 1 -12.51 1.48 33.43
C MET A 1 -12.51 0.39 32.36
N GLY A 2 -11.45 -0.42 32.25
CA GLY A 2 -11.20 -1.27 31.08
C GLY A 2 -11.13 -2.77 31.42
N LEU A 3 -11.26 -3.61 30.38
CA LEU A 3 -11.09 -5.05 30.48
C LEU A 3 -9.69 -5.38 31.02
N LYS A 4 -9.62 -6.15 32.11
CA LYS A 4 -8.38 -6.65 32.70
C LYS A 4 -8.20 -8.13 32.35
N PHE A 5 -6.94 -8.59 32.30
CA PHE A 5 -6.65 -10.01 32.23
C PHE A 5 -7.42 -10.75 33.34
N GLY A 6 -8.12 -11.82 32.98
CA GLY A 6 -9.06 -12.55 33.84
C GLY A 6 -10.55 -12.25 33.53
N ASN A 7 -10.89 -11.06 33.04
CA ASN A 7 -12.27 -10.64 32.75
C ASN A 7 -12.52 -10.39 31.24
N LEU A 8 -11.72 -11.01 30.37
CA LEU A 8 -11.75 -10.76 28.92
C LEU A 8 -12.88 -11.52 28.23
N LYS A 9 -12.89 -12.85 28.39
CA LYS A 9 -13.83 -13.75 27.71
C LYS A 9 -13.84 -15.12 28.38
N LYS A 10 -15.00 -15.79 28.36
CA LYS A 10 -15.12 -17.21 28.75
C LYS A 10 -14.73 -18.09 27.55
N LEU A 11 -13.65 -18.86 27.69
CA LEU A 11 -13.12 -19.78 26.68
C LEU A 11 -12.97 -21.16 27.33
N SER A 12 -13.47 -22.22 26.68
CA SER A 12 -13.38 -23.60 27.20
C SER A 12 -12.93 -24.56 26.10
N GLY A 13 -12.12 -25.56 26.45
CA GLY A 13 -11.75 -26.66 25.54
C GLY A 13 -10.66 -26.36 24.52
N ILE A 14 -9.79 -25.36 24.75
CA ILE A 14 -8.66 -25.06 23.86
C ILE A 14 -7.34 -25.27 24.60
N THR A 15 -6.49 -26.14 24.04
CA THR A 15 -5.14 -26.41 24.55
C THR A 15 -4.11 -25.78 23.63
N PHE A 16 -3.16 -25.03 24.18
CA PHE A 16 -2.08 -24.40 23.43
C PHE A 16 -0.75 -25.04 23.79
N PHE A 17 0.07 -25.33 22.78
CA PHE A 17 1.43 -25.84 22.95
C PHE A 17 2.44 -24.78 22.51
N ARG A 18 3.53 -24.64 23.27
CA ARG A 18 4.60 -23.66 23.00
C ARG A 18 5.94 -24.27 23.40
N LEU A 19 6.98 -23.96 22.65
CA LEU A 19 8.37 -24.30 22.98
C LEU A 19 9.05 -23.11 23.67
N SER A 20 10.08 -23.36 24.47
CA SER A 20 10.87 -22.29 25.08
C SER A 20 11.57 -21.47 23.99
N PRO A 21 11.70 -20.13 24.12
CA PRO A 21 12.41 -19.31 23.15
C PRO A 21 13.85 -19.77 22.89
N TYR A 22 14.51 -20.34 23.91
CA TYR A 22 15.88 -20.87 23.81
C TYR A 22 15.99 -22.16 22.99
N GLU A 23 14.88 -22.84 22.74
CA GLU A 23 14.80 -24.06 21.94
C GLU A 23 14.40 -23.77 20.48
N GLN A 24 14.00 -22.53 20.19
CA GLN A 24 13.55 -22.10 18.87
C GLN A 24 14.65 -21.33 18.14
N ARG A 25 14.61 -21.39 16.80
CA ARG A 25 15.43 -20.51 15.96
C ARG A 25 14.69 -19.19 15.77
N ALA A 26 15.32 -18.07 16.12
CA ALA A 26 14.72 -16.74 15.97
C ALA A 26 14.27 -16.42 14.54
N PHE A 27 15.01 -16.92 13.54
CA PHE A 27 14.74 -16.72 12.12
C PHE A 27 14.37 -18.04 11.43
N ALA A 28 13.52 -18.86 12.05
CA ALA A 28 12.97 -20.03 11.39
C ALA A 28 12.17 -19.62 10.14
N GLY A 29 12.40 -20.30 9.01
CA GLY A 29 11.56 -20.15 7.81
C GLY A 29 11.76 -18.86 7.00
N VAL A 30 12.93 -18.21 7.06
CA VAL A 30 13.21 -16.99 6.25
C VAL A 30 12.99 -17.21 4.75
N GLY A 31 13.39 -18.37 4.22
CA GLY A 31 13.17 -18.71 2.81
C GLY A 31 11.68 -18.74 2.43
N GLU A 32 10.84 -19.35 3.29
CA GLU A 32 9.39 -19.35 3.10
C GLU A 32 8.77 -17.96 3.33
N ALA A 33 9.33 -17.19 4.27
CA ALA A 33 8.86 -15.85 4.59
C ALA A 33 8.92 -14.93 3.37
N THR A 34 9.96 -15.05 2.55
CA THR A 34 10.09 -14.31 1.28
C THR A 34 8.92 -14.60 0.33
N GLY A 35 8.55 -15.87 0.14
CA GLY A 35 7.41 -16.22 -0.70
C GLY A 35 6.08 -15.66 -0.18
N ARG A 36 5.87 -15.71 1.14
CA ARG A 36 4.69 -15.13 1.80
C ARG A 36 4.66 -13.61 1.69
N MET A 37 5.82 -12.95 1.79
CA MET A 37 5.97 -11.50 1.61
C MET A 37 5.62 -11.08 0.18
N ILE A 38 6.15 -11.77 -0.83
CA ILE A 38 5.84 -11.50 -2.24
C ILE A 38 4.34 -11.65 -2.51
N LYS A 39 3.70 -12.69 -1.96
CA LYS A 39 2.25 -12.88 -2.09
C LYS A 39 1.46 -11.71 -1.50
N ARG A 40 1.86 -11.21 -0.32
CA ARG A 40 1.25 -10.03 0.33
C ARG A 40 1.51 -8.74 -0.44
N LEU A 41 2.71 -8.57 -0.99
CA LEU A 41 3.07 -7.41 -1.80
C LEU A 41 2.18 -7.36 -3.05
N ARG A 42 2.05 -8.48 -3.76
CA ARG A 42 1.21 -8.58 -4.96
C ARG A 42 -0.25 -8.20 -4.68
N SER A 43 -0.86 -8.72 -3.60
CA SER A 43 -2.25 -8.37 -3.27
C SER A 43 -2.40 -6.88 -2.96
N THR A 44 -1.41 -6.29 -2.29
CA THR A 44 -1.42 -4.87 -1.92
C THR A 44 -1.25 -3.97 -3.14
N ILE A 45 -0.30 -4.29 -4.03
CA ILE A 45 -0.06 -3.53 -5.26
C ILE A 45 -1.28 -3.54 -6.17
N LEU A 46 -2.00 -4.67 -6.30
CA LEU A 46 -3.19 -4.71 -7.14
C LEU A 46 -4.36 -3.88 -6.59
N THR A 47 -4.41 -3.69 -5.27
CA THR A 47 -5.48 -2.91 -4.63
C THR A 47 -5.14 -1.42 -4.60
N ALA A 48 -3.92 -1.07 -4.21
CA ALA A 48 -3.49 0.32 -4.04
C ALA A 48 -2.87 0.93 -5.30
N GLY A 49 -2.18 0.12 -6.11
CA GLY A 49 -1.44 0.55 -7.30
C GLY A 49 -2.29 1.29 -8.33
N PRO A 50 -3.53 0.87 -8.66
CA PRO A 50 -4.37 1.60 -9.61
C PRO A 50 -4.64 3.04 -9.19
N PHE A 51 -4.83 3.31 -7.89
CA PHE A 51 -5.08 4.66 -7.39
C PHE A 51 -3.84 5.56 -7.52
N PHE A 52 -2.66 5.02 -7.20
CA PHE A 52 -1.41 5.75 -7.37
C PHE A 52 -1.11 6.02 -8.85
N LEU A 53 -1.27 5.03 -9.72
CA LEU A 53 -1.09 5.21 -11.17
C LEU A 53 -2.06 6.25 -11.74
N LEU A 54 -3.34 6.18 -11.35
CA LEU A 54 -4.33 7.16 -11.79
C LEU A 54 -3.94 8.58 -11.35
N SER A 55 -3.53 8.75 -10.10
CA SER A 55 -3.10 10.06 -9.59
C SER A 55 -1.90 10.61 -10.36
N TYR A 56 -0.96 9.75 -10.72
CA TYR A 56 0.23 10.12 -11.50
C TYR A 56 -0.15 10.59 -12.91
N VAL A 57 -1.00 9.84 -13.60
CA VAL A 57 -1.46 10.19 -14.96
C VAL A 57 -2.23 11.52 -14.95
N ILE A 58 -3.09 11.76 -13.97
CA ILE A 58 -3.82 13.03 -13.84
C ILE A 58 -2.86 14.20 -13.61
N MET A 59 -1.86 14.02 -12.75
CA MET A 59 -0.84 15.04 -12.47
C MET A 59 -0.02 15.39 -13.72
N GLU A 60 0.40 14.38 -14.48
CA GLU A 60 1.16 14.56 -15.72
C GLU A 60 0.33 15.31 -16.76
N TRP A 61 -0.92 14.88 -16.99
CA TRP A 61 -1.85 15.56 -17.90
C TRP A 61 -2.07 17.03 -17.49
N ALA A 62 -2.35 17.29 -16.22
CA ALA A 62 -2.61 18.64 -15.72
C ALA A 62 -1.39 19.56 -15.90
N THR A 63 -0.18 19.02 -15.71
CA THR A 63 1.07 19.78 -15.87
C THR A 63 1.31 20.12 -17.34
N GLU A 64 1.14 19.14 -18.24
CA GLU A 64 1.29 19.38 -19.68
C GLU A 64 0.25 20.36 -20.22
N GLU A 65 -1.00 20.22 -19.79
CA GLU A 65 -2.08 21.09 -20.23
C GLU A 65 -1.87 22.53 -19.75
N ASN A 66 -1.45 22.71 -18.49
CA ASN A 66 -1.09 24.02 -17.97
C ASN A 66 0.04 24.67 -18.81
N HIS A 67 1.08 23.89 -19.14
CA HIS A 67 2.18 24.37 -19.98
C HIS A 67 1.73 24.72 -21.41
N LYS A 68 0.77 23.99 -21.99
CA LYS A 68 0.19 24.29 -23.31
C LYS A 68 -0.63 25.57 -23.29
N MET A 69 -1.50 25.73 -22.28
CA MET A 69 -2.41 26.89 -22.15
C MET A 69 -1.68 28.21 -21.90
N HIS A 70 -0.54 28.18 -21.21
CA HIS A 70 0.25 29.39 -20.98
C HIS A 70 1.16 29.78 -22.15
N ARG A 71 1.26 28.95 -23.20
CA ARG A 71 1.97 29.33 -24.43
C ARG A 71 1.06 30.22 -25.27
N LYS A 72 1.63 31.30 -25.79
CA LYS A 72 0.94 32.17 -26.77
C LYS A 72 0.60 31.35 -28.01
N ASN A 73 -0.64 31.42 -28.47
CA ASN A 73 -1.07 30.80 -29.72
C ASN A 73 -0.77 31.75 -30.89
N PRO A 74 0.09 31.39 -31.86
CA PRO A 74 0.41 32.26 -33.00
C PRO A 74 -0.80 32.65 -33.84
N LYS A 75 -1.83 31.80 -33.89
CA LYS A 75 -3.05 32.02 -34.67
C LYS A 75 -3.90 33.18 -34.18
N ASP A 76 -3.76 33.58 -32.92
CA ASP A 76 -4.53 34.69 -32.35
C ASP A 76 -4.05 36.05 -32.87
N TYR A 77 -2.86 36.11 -33.49
CA TYR A 77 -2.24 37.34 -34.01
C TYR A 77 -2.28 37.43 -35.55
N GLU A 78 -2.88 36.48 -36.25
CA GLU A 78 -2.90 36.43 -37.72
C GLU A 78 -3.83 37.48 -38.35
N ASN A 79 -4.86 37.92 -37.63
CA ASN A 79 -5.88 38.88 -38.10
C ASN A 79 -5.86 40.23 -37.37
N ASP A 80 -4.79 40.52 -36.62
CA ASP A 80 -4.61 41.78 -35.91
C ASP A 80 -3.89 42.76 -36.86
N VAL A 81 -4.66 43.38 -37.76
CA VAL A 81 -4.23 44.40 -38.74
C VAL A 81 -5.10 45.64 -38.59
#